data_AF-A0A8J3ETW6-F1
#
_entry.id   AF-A0A8J3ETW6-F1
#
_cell.length_a   1.000
_cell.length_b   1.000
_cell.length_c   1.000
_cell.angle_alpha   90.00
_cell.angle_beta   90.00
_cell.angle_gamma   90.00
#
_symmetry.space_group_name_H-M   'P 1'
#
loop_
_entity.id
_entity.type
_entity.pdbx_description
1 polymer ?
#
loop_
_entity_poly.entity_id
_entity_poly.type
_entity_poly.pdbx_seq_one_letter_code
_entity_poly.pdbx_strand_id
1 'polypeptide(L)'
;MPDRPRSEAGAHTSAPGAHDPALDHTPTVPTGAAAADRHGNVIGDRLRDIRHQQGLSLADVEVRSDGRWKAVVVGAYERGDRAVTISRLAELAGFYGVPIASLLPSRPVSSPRTAGHRRREADTGRTPVTLDLRRLDDLGRGSDEPDDADDRAALHAVARFAGHIAQLRGDHNGRVLTVRGDDLRTVAVAAGADPDALLASLRASGAVLSP
;
A
#
# COMPACT_ATOMS: atom_id res chain seq x y z
N MET A 1 -64.26 45.84 51.80
CA MET A 1 -63.14 46.13 52.72
C MET A 1 -61.82 45.93 51.98
N PRO A 2 -60.74 46.61 52.39
CA PRO A 2 -59.42 46.50 51.75
C PRO A 2 -58.59 45.33 52.32
N ASP A 3 -57.55 44.88 51.60
CA ASP A 3 -56.17 45.12 52.06
C ASP A 3 -55.07 44.91 50.97
N ARG A 4 -53.85 45.35 51.29
CA ARG A 4 -52.53 45.10 50.64
C ARG A 4 -51.53 44.75 51.78
N PRO A 5 -50.19 44.52 51.62
CA PRO A 5 -49.28 44.46 50.45
C PRO A 5 -48.80 43.00 50.20
N ARG A 6 -47.58 42.58 49.80
CA ARG A 6 -46.22 43.10 49.42
C ARG A 6 -45.73 42.17 48.26
N SER A 7 -45.02 42.61 47.23
CA SER A 7 -43.62 43.07 47.14
C SER A 7 -42.55 42.00 47.40
N GLU A 8 -41.92 41.48 46.34
CA GLU A 8 -40.48 41.19 46.31
C GLU A 8 -39.94 41.35 44.87
N ALA A 9 -38.61 41.36 44.70
CA ALA A 9 -37.97 41.90 43.49
C ALA A 9 -37.04 40.90 42.78
N GLY A 10 -36.91 41.05 41.46
CA GLY A 10 -35.95 40.33 40.62
C GLY A 10 -35.58 41.15 39.39
N ALA A 11 -34.30 41.48 39.25
CA ALA A 11 -33.72 42.14 38.08
C ALA A 11 -32.92 41.13 37.23
N HIS A 12 -32.01 41.64 36.39
CA HIS A 12 -31.19 40.93 35.39
C HIS A 12 -31.97 40.63 34.09
N THR A 13 -31.74 41.27 32.94
CA THR A 13 -30.55 41.74 32.19
C THR A 13 -30.30 40.84 30.96
N SER A 14 -30.02 41.49 29.83
CA SER A 14 -30.01 40.92 28.48
C SER A 14 -28.92 39.86 28.21
N ALA A 15 -29.22 38.94 27.30
CA ALA A 15 -28.23 38.23 26.49
C ALA A 15 -28.80 37.91 25.09
N PRO A 16 -28.21 38.46 24.00
CA PRO A 16 -28.55 38.08 22.63
C PRO A 16 -27.51 37.15 22.00
N GLY A 17 -27.96 36.23 21.15
CA GLY A 17 -27.14 35.63 20.10
C GLY A 17 -26.60 34.21 20.36
N ALA A 18 -27.01 33.28 19.51
CA ALA A 18 -26.24 32.10 19.08
C ALA A 18 -26.89 31.54 17.80
N HIS A 19 -26.89 32.33 16.71
CA HIS A 19 -27.26 31.82 15.40
C HIS A 19 -26.01 31.13 14.82
N ASP A 20 -25.89 29.83 15.06
CA ASP A 20 -24.71 29.04 14.65
C ASP A 20 -24.68 28.96 13.11
N PRO A 21 -23.68 29.57 12.42
CA PRO A 21 -23.63 29.55 10.97
C PRO A 21 -23.15 28.18 10.53
N ALA A 22 -23.94 27.50 9.68
CA ALA A 22 -23.59 26.19 9.16
C ALA A 22 -22.16 26.19 8.60
N LEU A 23 -21.34 25.24 9.04
CA LEU A 23 -19.99 25.04 8.54
C LEU A 23 -20.06 24.63 7.06
N ASP A 24 -20.05 25.58 6.14
CA ASP A 24 -20.03 25.31 4.71
C ASP A 24 -18.63 24.84 4.27
N HIS A 25 -18.35 23.57 4.55
CA HIS A 25 -17.13 22.90 4.12
C HIS A 25 -17.26 22.43 2.67
N THR A 26 -17.48 23.40 1.76
CA THR A 26 -17.26 23.21 0.33
C THR A 26 -15.86 22.61 0.11
N PRO A 27 -15.74 21.41 -0.47
CA PRO A 27 -14.44 20.84 -0.74
C PRO A 27 -13.80 21.63 -1.88
N THR A 28 -12.77 22.43 -1.58
CA THR A 28 -12.01 23.20 -2.57
C THR A 28 -11.37 22.26 -3.59
N VAL A 29 -12.08 21.99 -4.68
CA VAL A 29 -11.60 21.16 -5.79
C VAL A 29 -10.37 21.84 -6.39
N PRO A 30 -9.18 21.22 -6.36
CA PRO A 30 -7.97 21.89 -6.80
C PRO A 30 -8.00 22.12 -8.32
N THR A 31 -7.80 23.36 -8.74
CA THR A 31 -7.66 23.77 -10.15
C THR A 31 -6.66 22.87 -10.88
N GLY A 32 -7.02 22.42 -12.08
CA GLY A 32 -6.38 21.28 -12.77
C GLY A 32 -4.85 21.33 -12.88
N ALA A 33 -4.24 22.51 -13.03
CA ALA A 33 -2.78 22.67 -13.01
C ALA A 33 -2.16 22.18 -11.68
N ALA A 34 -2.62 22.73 -10.55
CA ALA A 34 -2.17 22.34 -9.22
C ALA A 34 -2.54 20.89 -8.85
N ALA A 35 -3.40 20.21 -9.63
CA ALA A 35 -3.58 18.77 -9.55
C ALA A 35 -2.49 18.04 -10.37
N ALA A 36 -2.23 18.45 -11.61
CA ALA A 36 -1.19 17.89 -12.48
C ALA A 36 0.20 17.96 -11.82
N ASP A 37 0.58 19.10 -11.24
CA ASP A 37 1.87 19.30 -10.59
C ASP A 37 2.08 18.31 -9.42
N ARG A 38 1.03 18.09 -8.61
CA ARG A 38 1.05 17.09 -7.52
C ARG A 38 1.20 15.66 -8.03
N HIS A 39 0.56 15.29 -9.15
CA HIS A 39 0.77 13.97 -9.74
C HIS A 39 2.19 13.83 -10.31
N GLY A 40 2.75 14.88 -10.91
CA GLY A 40 4.13 14.93 -11.38
C GLY A 40 5.14 14.67 -10.26
N ASN A 41 5.00 15.37 -9.14
CA ASN A 41 5.87 15.20 -7.97
C ASN A 41 5.79 13.78 -7.40
N VAL A 42 4.59 13.21 -7.23
CA VAL A 42 4.43 11.83 -6.72
C VAL A 42 5.03 10.77 -7.65
N ILE A 43 5.03 11.01 -8.97
CA ILE A 43 5.73 10.15 -9.95
C ILE A 43 7.25 10.32 -9.81
N GLY A 44 7.73 11.55 -9.63
CA GLY A 44 9.14 11.86 -9.42
C GLY A 44 9.72 11.23 -8.15
N ASP A 45 9.01 11.32 -7.03
CA ASP A 45 9.40 10.68 -5.77
C ASP A 45 9.45 9.15 -5.91
N ARG A 46 8.48 8.54 -6.58
CA ARG A 46 8.49 7.08 -6.87
C ARG A 46 9.66 6.65 -7.76
N LEU A 47 10.03 7.46 -8.75
CA LEU A 47 11.23 7.22 -9.58
C LEU A 47 12.51 7.26 -8.72
N ARG A 48 12.61 8.23 -7.80
CA ARG A 48 13.74 8.34 -6.86
C ARG A 48 13.82 7.14 -5.92
N ASP A 49 12.69 6.73 -5.34
CA ASP A 49 12.63 5.62 -4.40
C ASP A 49 13.05 4.31 -5.06
N ILE A 50 12.54 4.00 -6.26
CA ILE A 50 12.93 2.80 -7.01
C ILE A 50 14.42 2.83 -7.40
N ARG A 51 14.96 4.00 -7.77
CA ARG A 51 16.40 4.17 -8.02
C ARG A 51 17.24 3.89 -6.76
N HIS A 52 16.82 4.42 -5.61
CA HIS A 52 17.50 4.19 -4.32
C HIS A 52 17.37 2.75 -3.82
N GLN A 53 16.22 2.09 -4.01
CA GLN A 53 16.04 0.65 -3.70
C GLN A 53 17.00 -0.24 -4.50
N GLN A 54 17.40 0.18 -5.72
CA GLN A 54 18.41 -0.51 -6.53
C GLN A 54 19.86 -0.09 -6.22
N GLY A 55 20.08 0.78 -5.22
CA GLY A 55 21.41 1.25 -4.83
C GLY A 55 22.10 2.18 -5.84
N LEU A 56 21.36 2.73 -6.80
CA LEU A 56 21.92 3.50 -7.91
C LEU A 56 22.00 5.00 -7.60
N SER A 57 23.10 5.66 -7.93
CA SER A 57 23.12 7.11 -8.14
C SER A 57 22.51 7.49 -9.49
N LEU A 58 22.27 8.78 -9.71
CA LEU A 58 21.88 9.29 -11.04
C LEU A 58 22.97 9.07 -12.10
N ALA A 59 24.26 8.99 -11.71
CA ALA A 59 25.35 8.68 -12.61
C ALA A 59 25.36 7.20 -13.00
N ASP A 60 25.08 6.29 -12.05
CA ASP A 60 24.97 4.86 -12.34
C ASP A 60 23.79 4.55 -13.27
N VAL A 61 22.70 5.32 -13.18
CA VAL A 61 21.60 5.25 -14.15
C VAL A 61 22.04 5.65 -15.55
N GLU A 62 22.88 6.68 -15.69
CA GLU A 62 23.41 7.08 -17.00
C GLU A 62 24.37 6.03 -17.56
N VAL A 63 25.28 5.49 -16.74
CA VAL A 63 26.25 4.45 -17.14
C VAL A 63 25.53 3.13 -17.48
N ARG A 64 24.64 2.63 -16.61
CA ARG A 64 23.90 1.37 -16.80
C ARG A 64 22.89 1.43 -17.95
N SER A 65 22.58 2.63 -18.47
CA SER A 65 21.70 2.82 -19.61
C SER A 65 22.42 3.17 -20.92
N ASP A 66 23.76 3.05 -20.96
CA ASP A 66 24.61 3.45 -22.08
C ASP A 66 24.30 4.88 -22.57
N GLY A 67 24.18 5.81 -21.60
CA GLY A 67 23.87 7.22 -21.85
C GLY A 67 22.42 7.53 -22.24
N ARG A 68 21.53 6.53 -22.42
CA ARG A 68 20.11 6.74 -22.77
C ARG A 68 19.35 7.56 -21.72
N TRP A 69 19.66 7.34 -20.45
CA TRP A 69 19.06 8.04 -19.31
C TRP A 69 20.04 9.02 -18.68
N LYS A 70 20.16 10.20 -19.30
CA LYS A 70 21.02 11.28 -18.78
C LYS A 70 20.67 11.65 -17.34
N ALA A 71 21.67 11.65 -16.46
CA ALA A 71 21.55 11.86 -15.02
C ALA A 71 20.76 13.14 -14.67
N VAL A 72 21.04 14.23 -15.39
CA VAL A 72 20.37 15.53 -15.25
C VAL A 72 18.88 15.45 -15.61
N VAL A 73 18.52 14.64 -16.63
CA VAL A 73 17.13 14.49 -17.10
C VAL A 73 16.32 13.63 -16.13
N VAL A 74 16.90 12.53 -15.63
CA VAL A 74 16.26 11.69 -14.59
C VAL A 74 16.09 12.49 -13.30
N GLY A 75 17.10 13.25 -12.87
CA GLY A 75 17.00 14.12 -11.69
C GLY A 75 15.93 15.22 -11.83
N ALA A 76 15.68 15.74 -13.04
CA ALA A 76 14.61 16.70 -13.30
C ALA A 76 13.21 16.05 -13.27
N TYR A 77 13.07 14.78 -13.67
CA TYR A 77 11.83 14.02 -13.46
C TYR A 77 11.61 13.74 -11.97
N GLU A 78 12.65 13.33 -11.24
CA GLU A 78 12.55 13.01 -9.81
C GLU A 78 12.10 14.19 -8.96
N ARG A 79 12.55 15.41 -9.26
CA ARG A 79 12.18 16.63 -8.50
C ARG A 79 10.83 17.24 -8.91
N GLY A 80 10.22 16.77 -10.00
CA GLY A 80 9.04 17.40 -10.59
C GLY A 80 9.34 18.60 -11.50
N ASP A 81 10.58 19.12 -11.53
CA ASP A 81 11.05 20.21 -12.41
C ASP A 81 10.66 20.03 -13.89
N ARG A 82 10.46 18.78 -14.33
CA ARG A 82 10.05 18.43 -15.68
C ARG A 82 8.97 17.35 -15.67
N ALA A 83 7.85 17.62 -16.35
CA ALA A 83 6.84 16.61 -16.63
C ALA A 83 7.41 15.43 -17.46
N VAL A 84 7.06 14.21 -17.07
CA VAL A 84 7.39 12.96 -17.78
C VAL A 84 6.18 12.47 -18.58
N THR A 85 6.38 12.06 -19.83
CA THR A 85 5.29 11.48 -20.65
C THR A 85 5.07 10.02 -20.29
N ILE A 86 3.85 9.51 -20.48
CA ILE A 86 3.50 8.10 -20.19
C ILE A 86 4.46 7.13 -20.90
N SER A 87 4.82 7.40 -22.16
CA SER A 87 5.78 6.59 -22.91
C SER A 87 7.18 6.58 -22.28
N ARG A 88 7.69 7.73 -21.84
CA ARG A 88 9.00 7.80 -21.16
C ARG A 88 8.95 7.17 -19.77
N LEU A 89 7.80 7.23 -19.09
CA LEU A 89 7.56 6.53 -17.83
C LEU A 89 7.55 5.01 -18.03
N ALA A 90 6.98 4.51 -19.13
CA ALA A 90 7.03 3.10 -19.52
C ALA A 90 8.46 2.64 -19.83
N GLU A 91 9.25 3.44 -20.57
CA GLU A 91 10.67 3.14 -20.81
C GLU A 91 11.50 3.12 -19.51
N LEU A 92 11.23 4.04 -18.57
CA LEU A 92 11.88 4.06 -17.25
C LEU A 92 11.48 2.85 -16.41
N ALA A 93 10.20 2.49 -16.39
CA ALA A 93 9.70 1.28 -15.74
C ALA A 93 10.42 0.03 -16.26
N GLY A 94 10.55 -0.10 -17.58
CA GLY A 94 11.31 -1.17 -18.23
C GLY A 94 12.80 -1.18 -17.88
N PHE A 95 13.46 -0.01 -17.82
CA PHE A 95 14.88 0.10 -17.42
C PHE A 95 15.14 -0.25 -15.96
N TYR A 96 14.19 0.02 -15.06
CA TYR A 96 14.25 -0.41 -13.67
C TYR A 96 13.69 -1.84 -13.47
N GLY A 97 13.07 -2.46 -14.47
CA GLY A 97 12.48 -3.80 -14.36
C GLY A 97 11.20 -3.86 -13.50
N VAL A 98 10.50 -2.73 -13.33
CA VAL A 98 9.29 -2.61 -12.50
C VAL A 98 8.04 -2.43 -13.37
N PRO A 99 6.83 -2.81 -12.88
CA PRO A 99 5.58 -2.48 -13.56
C PRO A 99 5.36 -0.95 -13.63
N ILE A 100 4.82 -0.45 -14.75
CA ILE A 100 4.49 0.99 -14.87
C ILE A 100 3.49 1.46 -13.79
N ALA A 101 2.59 0.57 -13.35
CA ALA A 101 1.65 0.84 -12.27
C ALA A 101 2.33 1.20 -10.93
N SER A 102 3.55 0.73 -10.69
CA SER A 102 4.35 1.07 -9.50
C SER A 102 4.81 2.52 -9.49
N LEU A 103 4.89 3.17 -10.67
CA LEU A 103 5.21 4.60 -10.80
C LEU A 103 3.96 5.50 -10.75
N LEU A 104 2.75 4.95 -10.96
CA LEU A 104 1.51 5.74 -10.99
C LEU A 104 0.99 6.05 -9.57
N PRO A 105 0.50 7.28 -9.30
CA PRO A 105 -0.05 7.68 -8.00
C PRO A 105 -1.20 6.77 -7.52
N SER A 106 -0.88 5.82 -6.64
CA SER A 106 -1.84 4.89 -6.04
C SER A 106 -2.44 5.54 -4.78
N ARG A 107 -3.77 5.60 -4.67
CA ARG A 107 -4.44 6.18 -3.48
C ARG A 107 -4.15 5.29 -2.26
N PRO A 108 -3.63 5.81 -1.13
CA PRO A 108 -3.33 4.99 0.03
C PRO A 108 -4.62 4.42 0.62
N VAL A 109 -4.74 3.09 0.59
CA VAL A 109 -5.80 2.36 1.30
C VAL A 109 -5.32 2.03 2.70
N SER A 110 -5.73 2.84 3.68
CA SER A 110 -5.45 2.60 5.10
C SER A 110 -6.12 1.31 5.55
N SER A 111 -5.38 0.20 5.53
CA SER A 111 -5.86 -1.12 5.94
C SER A 111 -6.17 -1.11 7.45
N PRO A 112 -7.42 -1.39 7.88
CA PRO A 112 -7.77 -1.40 9.29
C PRO A 112 -7.03 -2.52 10.03
N ARG A 113 -6.29 -2.17 11.09
CA ARG A 113 -5.65 -3.16 11.97
C ARG A 113 -6.66 -3.70 12.97
N THR A 114 -7.29 -4.83 12.65
CA THR A 114 -8.08 -5.60 13.61
C THR A 114 -7.19 -6.10 14.76
N ALA A 115 -7.75 -6.12 15.98
CA ALA A 115 -7.00 -6.37 17.19
C ALA A 115 -7.42 -7.67 17.89
N GLY A 116 -6.60 -8.71 17.71
CA GLY A 116 -6.40 -9.77 18.68
C GLY A 116 -7.39 -10.93 18.70
N HIS A 117 -6.83 -12.14 18.65
CA HIS A 117 -7.30 -13.27 19.47
C HIS A 117 -6.08 -13.89 20.15
N ARG A 118 -6.18 -14.19 21.46
CA ARG A 118 -5.17 -15.02 22.16
C ARG A 118 -5.80 -16.37 22.53
N ARG A 119 -5.38 -17.45 21.87
CA ARG A 119 -5.38 -18.77 22.52
C ARG A 119 -4.26 -19.64 21.96
N ARG A 120 -3.80 -20.55 22.81
CA ARG A 120 -2.62 -21.42 22.65
C ARG A 120 -2.57 -22.12 21.28
N GLU A 121 -1.44 -21.96 20.60
CA GLU A 121 -0.76 -23.02 19.85
C GLU A 121 0.76 -22.69 19.88
N ALA A 122 1.61 -23.41 19.15
CA ALA A 122 3.07 -23.19 19.14
C ALA A 122 3.50 -21.83 18.54
N ASP A 123 4.79 -21.46 18.71
CA ASP A 123 5.37 -20.12 18.45
C ASP A 123 5.41 -19.67 16.96
N THR A 124 4.68 -20.35 16.07
CA THR A 124 4.67 -20.11 14.62
C THR A 124 3.95 -18.83 14.20
N GLY A 125 2.96 -18.35 14.97
CA GLY A 125 2.20 -17.14 14.62
C GLY A 125 3.04 -15.86 14.61
N ARG A 126 4.11 -15.83 15.42
CA ARG A 126 5.07 -14.72 15.52
C ARG A 126 6.26 -14.85 14.57
N THR A 127 6.55 -16.04 14.05
CA THR A 127 7.69 -16.23 13.15
C THR A 127 7.46 -15.42 11.86
N PRO A 128 8.45 -14.64 11.38
CA PRO A 128 8.41 -14.11 10.03
C PRO A 128 8.41 -15.28 9.03
N VAL A 129 7.52 -15.24 8.06
CA VAL A 129 7.49 -16.18 6.93
C VAL A 129 7.90 -15.42 5.69
N THR A 130 8.89 -15.95 4.98
CA THR A 130 9.58 -15.29 3.88
C THR A 130 9.19 -15.98 2.57
N LEU A 131 8.41 -15.30 1.74
CA LEU A 131 7.82 -15.85 0.52
C LEU A 131 8.67 -15.51 -0.71
N ASP A 132 8.94 -16.46 -1.60
CA ASP A 132 9.42 -16.17 -2.96
C ASP A 132 8.23 -15.81 -3.85
N LEU A 133 8.11 -14.53 -4.21
CA LEU A 133 7.03 -14.00 -5.03
C LEU A 133 7.05 -14.49 -6.48
N ARG A 134 8.21 -14.94 -6.98
CA ARG A 134 8.30 -15.51 -8.33
C ARG A 134 7.75 -16.92 -8.32
N ARG A 135 8.22 -17.77 -7.39
CA ARG A 135 7.68 -19.13 -7.22
C ARG A 135 6.17 -19.12 -7.03
N LEU A 136 5.66 -18.17 -6.25
CA LEU A 136 4.24 -18.00 -5.99
C LEU A 136 3.43 -17.57 -7.23
N ASP A 137 4.04 -16.80 -8.15
CA ASP A 137 3.45 -16.40 -9.44
C ASP A 137 3.58 -17.49 -10.53
N ASP A 138 4.67 -18.26 -10.49
CA ASP A 138 4.92 -19.42 -11.36
C ASP A 138 3.93 -20.56 -11.04
N LEU A 139 3.75 -20.89 -9.76
CA LEU A 139 2.78 -21.91 -9.30
C LEU A 139 1.33 -21.53 -9.61
N GLY A 140 0.97 -20.25 -9.49
CA GLY A 140 -0.37 -19.74 -9.82
C GLY A 140 -0.67 -19.63 -11.34
N ARG A 141 0.22 -20.13 -12.20
CA ARG A 141 0.08 -20.12 -13.67
C ARG A 141 0.54 -21.41 -14.37
N GLY A 142 1.20 -22.32 -13.65
CA GLY A 142 1.87 -23.49 -14.20
C GLY A 142 1.01 -24.74 -14.25
N SER A 143 1.64 -25.85 -14.68
CA SER A 143 1.10 -27.21 -14.54
C SER A 143 1.16 -27.75 -13.11
N ASP A 144 1.86 -27.04 -12.22
CA ASP A 144 2.13 -27.45 -10.85
C ASP A 144 1.11 -26.82 -9.87
N GLU A 145 -0.09 -26.51 -10.35
CA GLU A 145 -1.24 -26.17 -9.49
C GLU A 145 -1.67 -27.39 -8.66
N PRO A 146 -2.19 -27.19 -7.44
CA PRO A 146 -2.78 -28.29 -6.66
C PRO A 146 -4.01 -28.89 -7.38
N ASP A 147 -4.06 -30.24 -7.44
CA ASP A 147 -5.23 -30.99 -7.91
C ASP A 147 -6.48 -30.65 -7.06
N ASP A 148 -6.29 -30.54 -5.74
CA ASP A 148 -7.34 -30.20 -4.79
C ASP A 148 -7.78 -28.73 -4.92
N ALA A 149 -9.10 -28.54 -5.08
CA ALA A 149 -9.67 -27.24 -5.44
C ALA A 149 -9.50 -26.18 -4.35
N ASP A 150 -9.53 -26.58 -3.09
CA ASP A 150 -9.39 -25.68 -1.93
C ASP A 150 -7.92 -25.27 -1.73
N ASP A 151 -6.97 -26.19 -1.91
CA ASP A 151 -5.53 -25.88 -1.87
C ASP A 151 -5.14 -24.93 -3.01
N ARG A 152 -5.67 -25.14 -4.22
CA ARG A 152 -5.50 -24.22 -5.35
C ARG A 152 -6.13 -22.86 -5.06
N ALA A 153 -7.33 -22.80 -4.49
CA ALA A 153 -7.96 -21.54 -4.07
C ALA A 153 -7.11 -20.80 -3.02
N ALA A 154 -6.51 -21.52 -2.08
CA ALA A 154 -5.64 -20.98 -1.04
C ALA A 154 -4.28 -20.49 -1.59
N LEU A 155 -3.67 -21.22 -2.54
CA LEU A 155 -2.49 -20.78 -3.28
C LEU A 155 -2.75 -19.43 -3.99
N HIS A 156 -3.87 -19.33 -4.74
CA HIS A 156 -4.28 -18.09 -5.40
C HIS A 156 -4.58 -16.96 -4.40
N ALA A 157 -5.15 -17.26 -3.24
CA ALA A 157 -5.40 -16.29 -2.19
C ALA A 157 -4.09 -15.76 -1.58
N VAL A 158 -3.10 -16.63 -1.34
CA VAL A 158 -1.76 -16.24 -0.85
C VAL A 158 -1.00 -15.44 -1.90
N ALA A 159 -1.05 -15.83 -3.18
CA ALA A 159 -0.45 -15.07 -4.28
C ALA A 159 -1.04 -13.65 -4.39
N ARG A 160 -2.38 -13.54 -4.37
CA ARG A 160 -3.10 -12.27 -4.39
C ARG A 160 -2.77 -11.40 -3.17
N PHE A 161 -2.72 -11.99 -1.98
CA PHE A 161 -2.37 -11.28 -0.75
C PHE A 161 -0.93 -10.75 -0.79
N ALA A 162 0.04 -11.61 -1.12
CA ALA A 162 1.45 -11.26 -1.18
C ALA A 162 1.71 -10.14 -2.21
N GLY A 163 1.15 -10.25 -3.41
CA GLY A 163 1.25 -9.21 -4.44
C GLY A 163 0.65 -7.86 -4.00
N HIS A 164 -0.48 -7.87 -3.28
CA HIS A 164 -1.07 -6.65 -2.74
C HIS A 164 -0.21 -6.03 -1.63
N ILE A 165 0.35 -6.83 -0.73
CA ILE A 165 1.24 -6.34 0.34
C ILE A 165 2.55 -5.77 -0.23
N ALA A 166 3.14 -6.39 -1.26
CA ALA A 166 4.30 -5.87 -1.97
C ALA A 166 4.00 -4.50 -2.62
N GLN A 167 2.86 -4.41 -3.34
CA GLN A 167 2.38 -3.15 -3.92
C GLN A 167 2.20 -2.04 -2.86
N LEU A 168 1.59 -2.35 -1.72
CA LEU A 168 1.38 -1.39 -0.62
C LEU A 168 2.67 -0.92 0.05
N ARG A 169 3.69 -1.78 0.12
CA ARG A 169 5.02 -1.44 0.68
C ARG A 169 5.88 -0.61 -0.27
N GLY A 170 5.52 -0.52 -1.55
CA GLY A 170 6.41 0.00 -2.59
C GLY A 170 7.57 -0.93 -2.93
N ASP A 171 7.59 -2.14 -2.35
CA ASP A 171 8.67 -3.12 -2.50
C ASP A 171 8.43 -3.99 -3.73
N HIS A 172 8.98 -3.55 -4.87
CA HIS A 172 8.85 -4.21 -6.17
C HIS A 172 10.18 -4.82 -6.64
N ASN A 173 11.28 -4.56 -5.94
CA ASN A 173 12.57 -5.22 -6.16
C ASN A 173 12.66 -6.54 -5.37
N GLY A 174 11.91 -6.66 -4.27
CA GLY A 174 11.75 -7.90 -3.53
C GLY A 174 11.12 -9.01 -4.38
N ARG A 175 11.96 -9.87 -4.95
CA ARG A 175 11.58 -11.26 -5.30
C ARG A 175 11.11 -12.04 -4.07
N VAL A 176 11.39 -11.52 -2.90
CA VAL A 176 11.18 -12.13 -1.59
C VAL A 176 10.37 -11.16 -0.72
N LEU A 177 9.26 -11.63 -0.13
CA LEU A 177 8.39 -10.84 0.74
C LEU A 177 8.25 -11.50 2.12
N THR A 178 8.70 -10.82 3.17
CA THR A 178 8.48 -11.27 4.54
C THR A 178 7.14 -10.77 5.09
N VAL A 179 6.29 -11.71 5.50
CA VAL A 179 4.97 -11.52 6.15
C VAL A 179 4.97 -12.22 7.52
N ARG A 180 3.89 -12.13 8.31
CA ARG A 180 3.77 -12.88 9.57
C ARG A 180 3.10 -14.23 9.33
N GLY A 181 3.47 -15.24 10.12
CA GLY A 181 2.78 -16.54 10.10
C GLY A 181 1.26 -16.43 10.31
N ASP A 182 0.81 -15.58 11.25
CA ASP A 182 -0.63 -15.35 11.48
C ASP A 182 -1.34 -14.65 10.31
N ASP A 183 -0.64 -13.84 9.50
CA ASP A 183 -1.24 -13.21 8.30
C ASP A 183 -1.56 -14.30 7.25
N LEU A 184 -0.63 -15.25 7.03
CA LEU A 184 -0.84 -16.39 6.13
C LEU A 184 -1.90 -17.36 6.64
N ARG A 185 -1.90 -17.66 7.95
CA ARG A 185 -2.96 -18.46 8.59
C ARG A 185 -4.34 -17.84 8.37
N THR A 186 -4.44 -16.51 8.44
CA THR A 186 -5.68 -15.78 8.16
C THR A 186 -6.14 -15.96 6.71
N VAL A 187 -5.21 -15.91 5.74
CA VAL A 187 -5.50 -16.12 4.31
C VAL A 187 -5.92 -17.56 4.02
N ALA A 188 -5.26 -18.56 4.63
CA ALA A 188 -5.61 -19.98 4.48
C ALA A 188 -7.06 -20.27 4.92
N VAL A 189 -7.42 -19.87 6.15
CA VAL A 189 -8.79 -20.02 6.68
C VAL A 189 -9.82 -19.28 5.83
N ALA A 190 -9.48 -18.09 5.31
CA ALA A 190 -10.36 -17.32 4.44
C ALA A 190 -10.56 -17.95 3.04
N ALA A 191 -9.66 -18.85 2.62
CA ALA A 191 -9.77 -19.64 1.40
C ALA A 191 -10.38 -21.05 1.61
N GLY A 192 -10.61 -21.46 2.86
CA GLY A 192 -11.17 -22.76 3.23
C GLY A 192 -10.15 -23.87 3.47
N ALA A 193 -8.85 -23.63 3.26
CA ALA A 193 -7.79 -24.62 3.41
C ALA A 193 -7.22 -24.71 4.84
N ASP A 194 -6.61 -25.84 5.18
CA ASP A 194 -5.88 -25.99 6.45
C ASP A 194 -4.59 -25.14 6.46
N PRO A 195 -4.37 -24.29 7.47
CA PRO A 195 -3.21 -23.40 7.52
C PRO A 195 -1.85 -24.08 7.57
N ASP A 196 -1.74 -25.22 8.26
CA ASP A 196 -0.46 -25.88 8.48
C ASP A 196 -0.13 -26.81 7.30
N ALA A 197 -1.15 -27.41 6.66
CA ALA A 197 -1.01 -28.10 5.37
C ALA A 197 -0.60 -27.14 4.24
N LEU A 198 -1.27 -25.98 4.10
CA LEU A 198 -0.90 -24.97 3.11
C LEU A 198 0.54 -24.47 3.34
N LEU A 199 0.93 -24.23 4.60
CA LEU A 199 2.29 -23.79 4.92
C LEU A 199 3.34 -24.89 4.68
N ALA A 200 2.97 -26.17 4.76
CA ALA A 200 3.83 -27.29 4.34
C ALA A 200 3.95 -27.37 2.81
N SER A 201 2.84 -27.24 2.07
CA SER A 201 2.81 -27.21 0.60
C SER A 201 3.63 -26.06 0.01
N LEU A 202 3.49 -24.85 0.57
CA LEU A 202 4.29 -23.69 0.19
C LEU A 202 5.80 -23.86 0.48
N ARG A 203 6.19 -24.64 1.50
CA ARG A 203 7.60 -25.01 1.71
C ARG A 203 8.08 -26.07 0.72
N ALA A 204 7.28 -27.11 0.46
CA ALA A 204 7.63 -28.19 -0.45
C ALA A 204 7.84 -27.71 -1.89
N SER A 205 7.03 -26.74 -2.33
CA SER A 205 7.13 -26.07 -3.63
C SER A 205 8.23 -24.99 -3.71
N GLY A 206 8.85 -24.64 -2.58
CA GLY A 206 9.87 -23.59 -2.48
C GLY A 206 9.32 -22.15 -2.54
N ALA A 207 8.00 -21.96 -2.43
CA ALA A 207 7.37 -20.64 -2.34
C ALA A 207 7.55 -20.00 -0.95
N VAL A 208 7.84 -20.78 0.09
CA VAL A 208 8.34 -20.32 1.40
C VAL A 208 9.82 -20.67 1.51
N LEU A 209 10.65 -19.65 1.71
CA LEU A 209 12.06 -19.80 2.03
C LEU A 209 12.21 -20.13 3.53
N SER A 210 13.06 -21.11 3.84
CA SER A 210 13.51 -21.36 5.21
C SER A 210 14.37 -20.20 5.73
N PRO A 211 14.32 -19.92 7.06
CA PRO A 211 15.27 -19.01 7.71
C PRO A 211 16.67 -19.61 7.83
#